data_AF-A0A950TEB3-F1
#
_entry.id   AF-A0A950TEB3-F1
#
_cell.length_a   1.000
_cell.length_b   1.000
_cell.length_c   1.000
_cell.angle_alpha   90.00
_cell.angle_beta   90.00
_cell.angle_gamma   90.00
#
_symmetry.space_group_name_H-M   'P 1'
#
loop_
_entity.id
_entity.type
_entity.pdbx_description
1 polymer ?
#
loop_
_entity_poly.entity_id
_entity_poly.type
_entity_poly.pdbx_seq_one_letter_code
_entity_poly.pdbx_strand_id
1 'polypeptide(L)'
;MDTPQALVAVRRTRRNVMAMGKLLGAGLVGLALTSRGADAASNGGKPCFLRGTRIRTVDGDRKIEDIRIGDLIVTKSGAAKPVLWVARRRYRRSEGAR
;
A
#
# COMPACT_ATOMS: atom_id res chain seq x y z
N MET A 1 36.80 36.35 31.81
CA MET A 1 36.34 35.03 32.23
C MET A 1 35.11 35.25 33.06
N ASP A 2 33.94 35.09 32.43
CA ASP A 2 32.64 34.86 33.05
C ASP A 2 31.61 34.97 31.92
N THR A 3 31.09 33.82 31.49
CA THR A 3 30.00 33.75 30.52
C THR A 3 28.86 32.98 31.18
N PRO A 4 27.78 33.65 31.58
CA PRO A 4 26.56 32.98 31.97
C PRO A 4 25.46 33.12 30.90
N GLN A 5 24.79 31.98 30.69
CA GLN A 5 23.33 31.85 30.57
C GLN A 5 22.67 32.43 29.31
N ALA A 6 22.43 31.57 28.30
CA ALA A 6 21.27 31.71 27.40
C ALA A 6 20.97 30.43 26.60
N LEU A 7 21.10 29.25 27.23
CA LEU A 7 20.57 28.01 26.65
C LEU A 7 19.13 27.87 27.16
N VAL A 8 18.21 28.62 26.53
CA VAL A 8 16.75 28.41 26.42
C VAL A 8 16.18 29.67 25.76
N ALA A 9 16.21 29.70 24.44
CA ALA A 9 15.38 30.61 23.65
C ALA A 9 15.10 29.95 22.30
N VAL A 10 14.11 29.06 22.34
CA VAL A 10 12.98 29.16 21.42
C VAL A 10 13.37 29.22 19.94
N ARG A 11 13.42 28.02 19.36
CA ARG A 11 13.40 27.70 17.93
C ARG A 11 12.12 28.22 17.26
N ARG A 12 11.89 29.53 17.28
CA ARG A 12 10.80 30.20 16.57
C ARG A 12 11.31 30.76 15.25
N THR A 13 10.49 30.50 14.23
CA THR A 13 10.33 31.30 13.01
C THR A 13 11.53 31.40 12.06
N ARG A 14 11.67 30.38 11.21
CA ARG A 14 12.05 30.60 9.81
C ARG A 14 11.08 29.86 8.87
N ARG A 15 9.79 30.21 8.97
CA ARG A 15 8.88 30.16 7.81
C ARG A 15 8.83 31.60 7.28
N ASN A 16 8.85 31.76 5.95
CA ASN A 16 8.93 33.02 5.19
C ASN A 16 10.36 33.47 4.85
N VAL A 17 11.01 32.80 3.90
CA VAL A 17 11.74 33.41 2.75
C VAL A 17 12.00 32.28 1.74
N MET A 18 11.04 31.92 0.90
CA MET A 18 11.25 31.27 -0.41
C MET A 18 9.98 31.47 -1.26
N ALA A 19 9.67 32.74 -1.51
CA ALA A 19 8.70 33.15 -2.52
C ALA A 19 9.25 34.42 -3.17
N MET A 20 10.01 34.23 -4.25
CA MET A 20 10.21 35.16 -5.37
C MET A 20 11.47 34.72 -6.14
N GLY A 21 11.29 34.32 -7.40
CA GLY A 21 12.41 34.01 -8.30
C GLY A 21 12.18 32.74 -9.09
N LYS A 22 11.26 32.78 -10.06
CA LYS A 22 11.20 31.88 -11.23
C LYS A 22 10.18 32.41 -12.24
N LEU A 23 10.52 33.52 -12.86
CA LEU A 23 9.93 34.02 -14.10
C LEU A 23 11.11 34.50 -14.94
N LEU A 24 11.52 33.69 -15.92
CA LEU A 24 12.27 34.01 -17.15
C LEU A 24 12.84 32.70 -17.71
N GLY A 25 12.25 32.18 -18.80
CA GLY A 25 12.77 31.00 -19.50
C GLY A 25 11.70 30.22 -20.26
N ALA A 26 11.00 30.88 -21.20
CA ALA A 26 10.23 30.18 -22.23
C ALA A 26 11.20 29.56 -23.24
N GLY A 27 11.43 28.24 -23.13
CA GLY A 27 12.20 27.44 -24.09
C GLY A 27 11.31 26.36 -24.69
N LEU A 28 11.08 26.44 -26.01
CA LEU A 28 10.33 25.49 -26.84
C LEU A 28 11.06 24.15 -26.97
N VAL A 29 11.25 23.41 -25.87
CA VAL A 29 11.75 22.04 -25.90
C VAL A 29 10.86 21.20 -24.99
N GLY A 30 9.95 20.44 -25.61
CA GLY A 30 9.20 19.43 -24.90
C GLY A 30 7.79 19.19 -25.44
N LEU A 31 7.63 18.89 -26.74
CA LEU A 31 6.58 17.93 -27.12
C LEU A 31 7.05 16.55 -26.61
N ALA A 32 7.14 16.42 -25.29
CA ALA A 32 7.35 15.16 -24.64
C ALA A 32 6.12 14.34 -24.95
N LEU A 33 6.31 13.24 -25.69
CA LEU A 33 5.33 12.21 -25.89
C LEU A 33 4.70 11.93 -24.53
N THR A 34 3.45 12.34 -24.33
CA THR A 34 2.65 11.78 -23.27
C THR A 34 2.32 10.38 -23.74
N SER A 35 3.27 9.46 -23.56
CA SER A 35 2.94 8.04 -23.54
C SER A 35 1.91 7.91 -22.42
N ARG A 36 0.63 7.95 -22.82
CA ARG A 36 -0.45 7.37 -22.05
C ARG A 36 -0.04 5.92 -21.91
N GLY A 37 0.69 5.61 -20.85
CA GLY A 37 0.74 4.26 -20.33
C GLY A 37 -0.70 3.87 -20.18
N ALA A 38 -1.16 2.97 -21.03
CA ALA A 38 -2.41 2.28 -20.76
C ALA A 38 -2.16 1.63 -19.41
N ASP A 39 -2.76 2.21 -18.36
CA ASP A 39 -2.96 1.53 -17.10
C ASP A 39 -3.82 0.33 -17.46
N ALA A 40 -3.16 -0.75 -17.89
CA ALA A 40 -3.74 -2.06 -17.89
C ALA A 40 -4.27 -2.19 -16.47
N ALA A 41 -5.59 -2.20 -16.34
CA ALA A 41 -6.29 -2.52 -15.11
C ALA A 41 -5.94 -3.97 -14.77
N SER A 42 -4.69 -4.19 -14.37
CA SER A 42 -4.30 -5.26 -13.50
C SER A 42 -5.23 -5.04 -12.33
N ASN A 43 -6.24 -5.88 -12.23
CA ASN A 43 -7.13 -5.96 -11.10
C ASN A 43 -6.22 -6.22 -9.89
N GLY A 44 -5.64 -5.15 -9.32
CA GLY A 44 -4.59 -5.19 -8.30
C GLY A 44 -5.09 -5.72 -6.96
N GLY A 45 -6.28 -6.31 -6.95
CA GLY A 45 -6.74 -7.17 -5.87
C GLY A 45 -5.83 -8.39 -5.81
N LYS A 46 -5.25 -8.61 -4.64
CA LYS A 46 -4.64 -9.90 -4.30
C LYS A 46 -5.64 -11.02 -4.63
N PRO A 47 -5.16 -12.15 -5.20
CA PRO A 47 -6.05 -13.25 -5.57
C PRO A 47 -6.81 -13.74 -4.33
N CYS A 48 -8.13 -13.89 -4.45
CA CYS A 48 -8.97 -14.51 -3.44
C CYS A 48 -9.09 -16.01 -3.74
N PHE A 49 -9.25 -16.84 -2.71
CA PHE A 49 -9.58 -18.25 -2.88
C PHE A 49 -11.09 -18.47 -3.01
N LEU A 50 -11.48 -19.52 -3.74
CA LEU A 50 -12.88 -19.93 -3.85
C LEU A 50 -13.32 -20.67 -2.59
N ARG A 51 -14.62 -20.65 -2.32
CA ARG A 51 -15.22 -21.42 -1.21
C ARG A 51 -14.86 -22.91 -1.34
N GLY A 52 -14.51 -23.54 -0.23
CA GLY A 52 -14.13 -24.96 -0.18
C GLY A 52 -12.64 -25.22 -0.41
N THR A 53 -11.85 -24.22 -0.83
CA THR A 53 -10.38 -24.35 -0.88
C THR A 53 -9.84 -24.68 0.52
N ARG A 54 -9.00 -25.72 0.61
CA ARG A 54 -8.33 -26.12 1.85
C ARG A 54 -7.00 -25.38 2.02
N ILE A 55 -6.76 -24.86 3.22
CA ILE A 55 -5.56 -24.16 3.63
C ILE A 55 -4.90 -24.94 4.76
N ARG A 56 -3.59 -25.19 4.65
CA ARG A 56 -2.82 -25.89 5.68
C ARG A 56 -2.64 -25.02 6.91
N THR A 57 -3.21 -25.42 8.03
CA THR A 57 -2.95 -24.85 9.35
C THR A 57 -2.07 -25.80 10.16
N VAL A 58 -1.61 -25.34 11.33
CA VAL A 58 -0.86 -26.19 12.28
C VAL A 58 -1.68 -27.36 12.82
N ASP A 59 -3.01 -27.24 12.83
CA ASP A 59 -3.95 -28.27 13.31
C ASP A 59 -4.50 -29.15 12.18
N GLY A 60 -4.00 -28.99 10.95
CA GLY A 60 -4.45 -29.69 9.76
C GLY A 60 -5.06 -28.78 8.69
N ASP A 61 -5.65 -29.37 7.66
CA ASP A 61 -6.26 -28.60 6.57
C ASP A 61 -7.64 -28.07 6.97
N ARG A 62 -7.83 -26.74 6.90
CA ARG A 62 -9.11 -26.07 7.16
C ARG A 62 -9.64 -25.42 5.87
N LYS A 63 -10.95 -25.38 5.68
CA LYS A 63 -11.55 -24.65 4.54
C LYS A 63 -11.34 -23.14 4.70
N ILE A 64 -11.15 -22.44 3.59
CA ILE A 64 -10.91 -20.98 3.59
C ILE A 64 -12.04 -20.21 4.29
N GLU A 65 -13.30 -20.62 4.14
CA GLU A 65 -14.44 -19.97 4.78
C GLU A 65 -14.44 -20.06 6.32
N ASP A 66 -13.71 -21.02 6.87
CA ASP A 66 -13.60 -21.29 8.31
C ASP A 66 -12.34 -20.66 8.95
N ILE A 67 -11.44 -20.09 8.15
CA ILE A 67 -10.23 -19.40 8.63
C ILE A 67 -10.62 -18.09 9.33
N ARG A 68 -9.98 -17.82 10.47
CA ARG A 68 -10.18 -16.65 11.32
C ARG A 68 -8.87 -15.92 11.56
N ILE A 69 -8.96 -14.64 11.91
CA ILE A 69 -7.81 -13.85 12.38
C ILE A 69 -7.22 -14.56 13.60
N GLY A 70 -5.89 -14.68 13.64
CA GLY A 70 -5.15 -15.41 14.67
C GLY A 70 -4.86 -16.87 14.34
N ASP A 71 -5.58 -17.50 13.40
CA ASP A 71 -5.26 -18.87 12.97
C ASP A 71 -3.81 -18.93 12.44
N LEU A 72 -3.08 -19.99 12.79
CA LEU A 72 -1.71 -20.19 12.35
C LEU A 72 -1.67 -21.00 11.04
N ILE A 73 -1.27 -20.35 9.95
CA ILE A 73 -1.14 -20.95 8.61
C ILE A 73 0.31 -21.34 8.36
N VAL A 74 0.51 -22.54 7.80
CA VAL A 74 1.83 -22.97 7.35
C VAL A 74 2.12 -22.28 6.02
N THR A 75 3.14 -21.44 6.00
CA THR A 75 3.58 -20.74 4.79
C THR A 75 4.48 -21.63 3.93
N LYS A 76 4.77 -21.22 2.69
CA LYS A 76 5.65 -21.96 1.78
C LYS A 76 7.03 -22.27 2.38
N SER A 77 7.55 -21.43 3.28
CA SER A 77 8.83 -21.66 3.96
C SER A 77 8.73 -22.68 5.10
N GLY A 78 7.56 -23.29 5.33
CA GLY A 78 7.28 -24.19 6.46
C GLY A 78 6.98 -23.47 7.78
N ALA A 79 7.17 -22.16 7.85
CA ALA A 79 6.91 -21.39 9.07
C ALA A 79 5.41 -21.15 9.27
N ALA A 80 4.93 -21.33 10.50
CA ALA A 80 3.59 -20.94 10.90
C ALA A 80 3.49 -19.42 11.11
N LYS A 81 2.48 -18.78 10.52
CA LYS A 81 2.22 -17.34 10.67
C LYS A 81 0.74 -17.08 10.97
N PRO A 82 0.43 -16.10 11.83
CA PRO A 82 -0.96 -15.77 12.14
C PRO A 82 -1.63 -15.07 10.96
N VAL A 83 -2.89 -15.41 10.71
CA VAL A 83 -3.76 -14.61 9.85
C VAL A 83 -4.03 -13.28 10.53
N LEU A 84 -3.66 -12.17 9.88
CA LEU A 84 -3.87 -10.83 10.44
C LEU A 84 -5.21 -10.23 10.04
N TRP A 85 -5.76 -10.67 8.91
CA TRP A 85 -6.99 -10.14 8.35
C TRP A 85 -7.66 -11.13 7.38
N VAL A 86 -9.00 -11.07 7.29
CA VAL A 86 -9.80 -11.89 6.37
C VAL A 86 -10.79 -11.01 5.62
N ALA A 87 -10.69 -11.00 4.28
CA ALA A 87 -11.69 -10.41 3.39
C ALA A 87 -12.66 -11.47 2.84
N ARG A 88 -13.83 -11.00 2.40
CA ARG A 88 -14.76 -11.79 1.59
C ARG A 88 -15.22 -10.96 0.40
N ARG A 89 -15.21 -11.57 -0.79
CA ARG A 89 -15.69 -10.93 -2.03
C ARG A 89 -16.77 -11.80 -2.66
N ARG A 90 -17.88 -11.18 -3.06
CA ARG A 90 -18.92 -11.82 -3.86
C ARG A 90 -18.78 -11.36 -5.30
N TYR A 91 -18.73 -12.31 -6.22
CA TYR A 91 -18.78 -12.03 -7.64
C TYR A 91 -20.21 -12.28 -8.12
N ARG A 92 -20.81 -11.29 -8.77
CA ARG A 92 -21.98 -11.52 -9.61
C ARG A 92 -21.48 -11.79 -11.02
N ARG A 93 -22.17 -12.68 -11.71
CA ARG A 93 -21.99 -12.84 -13.16
C ARG A 93 -22.32 -11.50 -13.82
N SER A 94 -21.46 -11.02 -14.70
CA SER A 94 -21.81 -9.88 -15.55
C SER A 94 -22.90 -10.30 -16.54
N GLU A 95 -23.89 -9.44 -16.76
CA GLU A 95 -24.77 -9.58 -17.91
C GLU A 95 -23.91 -9.59 -19.19
N GLY A 96 -24.18 -10.56 -20.08
CA GLY A 96 -23.50 -10.67 -21.38
C GLY A 96 -22.42 -11.76 -21.50
N ALA A 97 -22.01 -12.46 -20.44
CA ALA A 97 -21.03 -13.55 -20.56
C ALA A 97 -21.66 -14.87 -21.03
N ARG A 98 -22.33 -14.92 -22.19
CA ARG A 98 -22.81 -16.18 -22.80
C ARG A 98 -22.00 -16.52 -24.03
#